data_AF-A0A1C6HNC7-F1
#
_entry.id   AF-A0A1C6HNC7-F1
#
_cell.length_a   1.000
_cell.length_b   1.000
_cell.length_c   1.000
_cell.angle_alpha   90.00
_cell.angle_beta   90.00
_cell.angle_gamma   90.00
#
_symmetry.space_group_name_H-M   'P 1'
#
loop_
_entity.id
_entity.type
_entity.pdbx_description
1 polymer ?
#
loop_
_entity_poly.entity_id
_entity_poly.type
_entity_poly.pdbx_seq_one_letter_code
_entity_poly.pdbx_strand_id
1 'polypeptide(L)'
;MKMTADIKMQIEAIKNPGRINALDFGDTVLLTDGWKGPYIQKDKALINLDKIRHPDTIKDNFNPNRIKLFKIKMTKHLLVTTAGRIVRRFDTEENEHIWVRNDWINEYDNAFSYATEETKQSVIPIGINGAPMGVVLCMHIDNEDN
;
A
#
# COMPACT_ATOMS: atom_id res chain seq x y z
N MET A 1 3.20 -21.54 -3.69
CA MET A 1 3.92 -20.31 -3.32
C MET A 1 3.13 -19.14 -3.88
N LYS A 2 2.53 -18.29 -3.03
CA LYS A 2 1.75 -17.13 -3.49
C LYS A 2 2.71 -15.98 -3.77
N MET A 3 2.54 -15.27 -4.89
CA MET A 3 3.39 -14.12 -5.20
C MET A 3 3.08 -12.96 -4.24
N THR A 4 4.13 -12.39 -3.66
CA THR A 4 4.10 -11.23 -2.77
C THR A 4 3.88 -9.93 -3.54
N ALA A 5 3.47 -8.87 -2.84
CA ALA A 5 3.18 -7.56 -3.43
C ALA A 5 4.35 -6.99 -4.26
N ASP A 6 5.59 -7.11 -3.77
CA ASP A 6 6.83 -6.66 -4.44
C ASP A 6 7.07 -7.38 -5.77
N ILE A 7 6.96 -8.71 -5.80
CA ILE A 7 7.15 -9.49 -7.02
C ILE A 7 6.06 -9.18 -8.04
N LYS A 8 4.80 -9.12 -7.60
CA LYS A 8 3.66 -8.79 -8.47
C LYS A 8 3.83 -7.42 -9.12
N MET A 9 4.22 -6.42 -8.34
CA MET A 9 4.35 -5.06 -8.87
C MET A 9 5.52 -4.91 -9.82
N GLN A 10 6.64 -5.60 -9.56
CA GLN A 10 7.77 -5.61 -10.50
C GLN A 10 7.42 -6.30 -11.83
N ILE A 11 6.64 -7.39 -11.80
CA ILE A 11 6.10 -8.01 -13.02
C ILE A 11 5.16 -7.05 -13.76
N GLU A 12 4.29 -6.34 -13.04
CA GLU A 12 3.37 -5.37 -13.63
C GLU A 12 4.11 -4.20 -14.27
N ALA A 13 5.20 -3.74 -13.65
CA ALA A 13 6.05 -2.69 -14.19
C ALA A 13 6.73 -3.09 -15.51
N ILE A 14 7.08 -4.37 -15.69
CA ILE A 14 7.59 -4.90 -16.96
C ILE A 14 6.49 -4.97 -18.01
N LYS A 15 5.30 -5.48 -17.63
CA LYS A 15 4.20 -5.70 -18.56
C LYS A 15 3.54 -4.40 -19.02
N ASN A 16 3.41 -3.43 -18.11
CA ASN A 16 2.65 -2.21 -18.28
C ASN A 16 3.43 -0.98 -17.75
N PRO A 17 4.60 -0.65 -18.30
CA PRO A 17 5.50 0.38 -17.76
C PRO A 17 4.87 1.78 -17.67
N GLY A 18 3.90 2.10 -18.53
CA GLY A 18 3.17 3.38 -18.49
C GLY A 18 2.16 3.52 -17.34
N ARG A 19 1.84 2.43 -16.63
CA ARG A 19 0.88 2.43 -15.51
C ARG A 19 1.56 2.49 -14.15
N ILE A 20 2.84 2.15 -14.08
CA ILE A 20 3.59 2.06 -12.83
C ILE A 20 4.50 3.28 -12.69
N ASN A 21 4.53 3.84 -11.49
CA ASN A 21 5.46 4.87 -11.08
C ASN A 21 6.47 4.30 -10.09
N ALA A 22 7.71 4.78 -10.18
CA ALA A 22 8.72 4.65 -9.15
C ALA A 22 8.81 5.99 -8.40
N LEU A 23 8.52 5.98 -7.09
CA LEU A 23 8.72 7.13 -6.21
C LEU A 23 9.97 6.85 -5.39
N ASP A 24 11.03 7.60 -5.68
CA ASP A 24 12.35 7.42 -5.11
C ASP A 24 12.51 8.16 -3.77
N PHE A 25 12.92 7.44 -2.73
CA PHE A 25 13.17 7.95 -1.38
C PHE A 25 14.61 7.66 -0.92
N GLY A 26 15.58 7.58 -1.83
CA GLY A 26 16.97 7.28 -1.53
C GLY A 26 17.29 5.82 -1.77
N ASP A 27 17.51 5.01 -0.73
CA ASP A 27 17.81 3.58 -0.88
C ASP A 27 16.55 2.74 -1.16
N THR A 28 15.38 3.32 -0.92
CA THR A 28 14.08 2.66 -1.07
C THR A 28 13.24 3.37 -2.13
N VAL A 29 12.53 2.58 -2.93
CA VAL A 29 11.56 3.07 -3.92
C VAL A 29 10.19 2.51 -3.59
N LEU A 30 9.15 3.35 -3.66
CA LEU A 30 7.77 2.92 -3.70
C LEU A 30 7.37 2.70 -5.17
N LEU A 31 7.16 1.43 -5.54
CA LEU A 31 6.71 1.07 -6.89
C LEU A 31 5.18 0.99 -6.88
N THR A 32 4.47 1.89 -7.56
CA THR A 32 3.02 2.08 -7.35
C THR A 32 2.23 2.18 -8.65
N ASP A 33 1.01 1.65 -8.63
CA ASP A 33 0.00 1.81 -9.70
C ASP A 33 -0.91 3.04 -9.48
N GLY A 34 -0.61 3.86 -8.47
CA GLY A 34 -1.40 5.01 -8.06
C GLY A 34 -2.43 4.71 -6.97
N TRP A 35 -2.69 3.43 -6.68
CA TRP A 35 -3.60 3.01 -5.60
C TRP A 35 -2.89 2.19 -4.52
N LYS A 36 -1.88 1.43 -4.91
CA LYS A 36 -1.04 0.67 -3.99
C LYS A 36 0.36 0.55 -4.54
N GLY A 37 1.30 0.30 -3.64
CA GLY A 37 2.66 -0.02 -4.03
C GLY A 37 3.47 -0.62 -2.90
N PRO A 38 4.28 -1.66 -3.16
CA PRO A 38 5.29 -2.12 -2.21
C PRO A 38 6.48 -1.15 -2.15
N TYR A 39 7.09 -1.04 -0.98
CA TYR A 39 8.43 -0.49 -0.84
C TYR A 39 9.46 -1.55 -1.22
N ILE A 40 10.43 -1.17 -2.04
CA ILE A 40 11.48 -2.04 -2.56
C ILE A 40 12.82 -1.36 -2.28
N GLN A 41 13.73 -2.05 -1.61
CA GLN A 41 15.12 -1.61 -1.53
C GLN A 41 15.75 -1.72 -2.91
N LYS A 42 16.45 -0.68 -3.37
CA LYS A 42 16.99 -0.61 -4.74
C LYS A 42 17.95 -1.77 -5.04
N ASP A 43 18.71 -2.21 -4.06
CA ASP A 43 19.63 -3.37 -4.16
C ASP A 43 18.91 -4.72 -4.35
N LYS A 44 17.61 -4.78 -4.00
CA LYS A 44 16.75 -5.96 -4.17
C LYS A 44 15.82 -5.88 -5.37
N ALA A 45 15.87 -4.78 -6.14
CA ALA A 45 15.06 -4.65 -7.34
C ALA A 45 15.54 -5.63 -8.42
N LEU A 46 14.60 -6.41 -8.97
CA LEU A 46 14.83 -7.35 -10.07
C LEU A 46 14.72 -6.67 -11.44
N ILE A 47 14.26 -5.42 -11.47
CA ILE A 47 14.02 -4.63 -12.67
C ILE A 47 14.90 -3.38 -12.67
N ASN A 48 15.20 -2.88 -13.86
CA ASN A 48 15.85 -1.59 -14.00
C ASN A 48 14.84 -0.46 -13.70
N LEU A 49 14.96 0.14 -12.52
CA LEU A 49 14.08 1.21 -12.04
C LEU A 49 14.18 2.49 -12.88
N ASP A 50 15.29 2.74 -13.58
CA ASP A 50 15.48 3.91 -14.46
C ASP A 50 14.57 3.86 -15.70
N LYS A 51 14.06 2.66 -16.04
CA LYS A 51 13.13 2.47 -17.15
C LYS A 51 11.66 2.63 -16.75
N ILE A 52 11.39 2.83 -15.46
CA ILE A 52 10.04 3.06 -14.93
C ILE A 52 9.77 4.57 -14.89
N ARG A 53 8.50 4.98 -14.98
CA ARG A 53 8.14 6.40 -14.92
C ARG A 53 8.43 6.97 -13.52
N HIS A 54 9.17 8.07 -13.46
CA HIS A 54 9.43 8.83 -12.23
C HIS A 54 8.64 10.14 -12.28
N PRO A 55 7.71 10.38 -11.36
CA PRO A 55 7.01 11.67 -11.28
C PRO A 55 7.99 12.80 -10.96
N ASP A 56 7.85 13.95 -11.64
CA ASP A 56 8.73 15.12 -11.46
C ASP A 56 8.69 15.69 -10.03
N THR A 57 7.58 15.47 -9.33
CA THR A 57 7.40 15.90 -7.94
C THR A 57 6.99 14.71 -7.08
N ILE A 58 7.88 14.31 -6.18
CA ILE A 58 7.60 13.29 -5.18
C ILE A 58 7.16 14.01 -3.91
N LYS A 59 5.91 13.81 -3.51
CA LYS A 59 5.43 14.25 -2.21
C LYS A 59 6.01 13.34 -1.13
N ASP A 60 6.58 13.95 -0.09
CA ASP A 60 7.25 13.23 1.00
C ASP A 60 6.27 12.47 1.93
N ASN A 61 4.96 12.62 1.69
CA ASN A 61 3.87 12.01 2.46
C ASN A 61 3.97 10.49 2.58
N PHE A 62 4.61 9.82 1.61
CA PHE A 62 4.79 8.36 1.60
C PHE A 62 6.25 7.94 1.75
N ASN A 63 7.13 8.82 2.22
CA ASN A 63 8.52 8.46 2.48
C ASN A 63 8.59 7.54 3.71
N PRO A 64 9.04 6.28 3.58
CA PRO A 64 8.99 5.30 4.66
C PRO A 64 9.87 5.68 5.86
N ASN A 65 10.85 6.57 5.67
CA ASN A 65 11.76 7.02 6.73
C ASN A 65 11.24 8.25 7.50
N ARG A 66 10.20 8.92 6.97
CA ARG A 66 9.68 10.19 7.52
C ARG A 66 8.20 10.11 7.88
N ILE A 67 7.48 9.15 7.31
CA ILE A 67 6.04 8.97 7.56
C ILE A 67 5.80 8.68 9.03
N LYS A 68 4.91 9.48 9.65
CA LYS A 68 4.44 9.23 11.01
C LYS A 68 3.34 8.19 10.97
N LEU A 69 3.52 7.11 11.72
CA LEU A 69 2.64 5.95 11.69
C LEU A 69 1.81 5.83 12.97
N PHE A 70 0.52 5.62 12.80
CA PHE A 70 -0.45 5.36 13.85
C PHE A 70 -0.96 3.93 13.71
N LYS A 71 -1.02 3.19 14.81
CA LYS A 71 -1.44 1.79 14.78
C LYS A 71 -2.93 1.69 14.43
N ILE A 72 -3.26 0.70 13.61
CA ILE A 72 -4.66 0.37 13.29
C ILE A 72 -4.89 -1.13 13.45
N LYS A 73 -6.14 -1.51 13.64
CA LYS A 73 -6.54 -2.91 13.82
C LYS A 73 -7.30 -3.40 12.61
N MET A 74 -6.75 -4.41 11.93
CA MET A 74 -7.49 -5.13 10.91
C MET A 74 -8.68 -5.88 11.55
N THR A 75 -9.87 -5.71 10.99
CA THR A 75 -11.07 -6.39 11.49
C THR A 75 -11.45 -7.59 10.61
N LYS A 76 -12.49 -8.32 11.05
CA LYS A 76 -13.14 -9.37 10.26
C LYS A 76 -14.31 -8.84 9.41
N HIS A 77 -14.60 -7.54 9.46
CA HIS A 77 -15.69 -6.93 8.70
C HIS A 77 -15.28 -6.77 7.25
N LEU A 78 -16.11 -7.33 6.36
CA LEU A 78 -15.98 -7.24 4.91
C LEU A 78 -17.27 -6.67 4.35
N LEU A 79 -17.15 -5.78 3.37
CA LEU A 79 -18.28 -5.30 2.57
C LEU A 79 -18.02 -5.61 1.10
N VAL A 80 -19.11 -5.82 0.35
CA VAL A 80 -19.07 -5.88 -1.11
C VAL A 80 -19.58 -4.54 -1.61
N THR A 81 -18.75 -3.79 -2.32
CA THR A 81 -19.16 -2.52 -2.92
C THR A 81 -20.13 -2.74 -4.07
N THR A 82 -20.85 -1.70 -4.47
CA THR A 82 -21.73 -1.71 -5.65
C THR A 82 -21.01 -2.12 -6.94
N ALA A 83 -19.70 -1.86 -7.03
CA ALA A 83 -18.83 -2.28 -8.13
C ALA A 83 -18.33 -3.74 -8.02
N GLY A 84 -18.86 -4.53 -7.08
CA GLY A 84 -18.49 -5.93 -6.86
C GLY A 84 -17.12 -6.14 -6.21
N ARG A 85 -16.52 -5.10 -5.63
CA ARG A 85 -15.20 -5.19 -4.98
C ARG A 85 -15.39 -5.54 -3.51
N ILE A 86 -14.56 -6.43 -2.97
CA ILE A 86 -14.54 -6.72 -1.55
C ILE A 86 -13.61 -5.73 -0.87
N VAL A 87 -14.10 -5.05 0.16
CA VAL A 87 -13.34 -4.12 1.00
C VAL A 87 -13.33 -4.60 2.44
N ARG A 88 -12.25 -4.31 3.16
CA ARG A 88 -12.02 -4.72 4.54
C ARG A 88 -11.87 -3.49 5.43
N ARG A 89 -12.50 -3.54 6.60
CA ARG A 89 -12.43 -2.48 7.61
C ARG A 89 -11.19 -2.60 8.48
N PHE A 90 -10.60 -1.44 8.75
CA PHE A 90 -9.60 -1.22 9.78
C PHE A 90 -10.12 -0.20 10.78
N ASP A 91 -9.95 -0.49 12.07
CA ASP A 91 -10.35 0.41 13.15
C ASP A 91 -9.13 1.21 13.61
N THR A 92 -9.27 2.52 13.73
CA THR A 92 -8.25 3.41 14.31
C THR A 92 -8.38 3.45 15.85
N GLU A 93 -7.36 3.96 16.54
CA GLU A 93 -7.43 4.17 18.00
C GLU A 93 -8.47 5.23 18.40
N GLU A 94 -8.88 6.08 17.46
CA GLU A 94 -9.88 7.14 17.64
C GLU A 94 -11.31 6.65 17.34
N ASN A 95 -11.52 5.34 17.20
CA ASN A 95 -12.79 4.71 16.81
C ASN A 95 -13.30 5.12 15.41
N GLU A 96 -12.41 5.57 14.52
CA GLU A 96 -12.76 5.78 13.12
C GLU A 96 -12.58 4.49 12.31
N HIS A 97 -13.25 4.45 11.15
CA HIS A 97 -13.21 3.31 10.23
C HIS A 97 -12.58 3.73 8.92
N ILE A 98 -11.53 3.01 8.52
CA ILE A 98 -10.95 3.14 7.19
C ILE A 98 -11.08 1.82 6.43
N TRP A 99 -11.30 1.93 5.14
CA TRP A 99 -11.61 0.80 4.29
C TRP A 99 -10.57 0.64 3.20
N VAL A 100 -10.14 -0.59 2.92
CA VAL A 100 -9.21 -0.89 1.82
C VAL A 100 -9.69 -2.08 1.03
N ARG A 101 -9.31 -2.15 -0.24
CA ARG A 101 -9.62 -3.30 -1.09
C ARG A 101 -8.97 -4.57 -0.53
N ASN A 102 -9.78 -5.61 -0.31
CA ASN A 102 -9.36 -6.81 0.39
C ASN A 102 -8.34 -7.62 -0.41
N ASP A 103 -8.44 -7.66 -1.74
CA ASP A 103 -7.45 -8.33 -2.58
C ASP A 103 -6.06 -7.68 -2.48
N TRP A 104 -6.00 -6.35 -2.40
CA TRP A 104 -4.76 -5.59 -2.27
C TRP A 104 -4.07 -5.82 -0.93
N ILE A 105 -4.82 -5.76 0.17
CA ILE A 105 -4.21 -5.96 1.49
C ILE A 105 -3.71 -7.40 1.66
N ASN A 106 -4.39 -8.38 1.04
CA ASN A 106 -3.99 -9.77 1.05
C ASN A 106 -2.72 -10.06 0.22
N GLU A 107 -2.15 -9.10 -0.51
CA GLU A 107 -0.84 -9.23 -1.15
C GLU A 107 0.32 -9.07 -0.17
N TYR A 108 0.03 -8.52 1.02
CA TYR A 108 0.96 -8.36 2.14
C TYR A 108 0.64 -9.37 3.25
N ASP A 109 0.43 -10.64 2.89
CA ASP A 109 0.06 -11.70 3.84
C ASP A 109 1.16 -12.01 4.87
N ASN A 110 2.38 -11.56 4.62
CA ASN A 110 3.51 -11.59 5.53
C ASN A 110 3.63 -10.35 6.44
N ALA A 111 2.67 -9.42 6.40
CA ALA A 111 2.63 -8.30 7.32
C ALA A 111 2.33 -8.78 8.75
N PHE A 112 3.13 -8.31 9.70
CA PHE A 112 2.95 -8.60 11.13
C PHE A 112 1.86 -7.72 11.75
N SER A 113 1.79 -6.46 11.34
CA SER A 113 0.80 -5.49 11.79
C SER A 113 0.48 -4.47 10.70
N TYR A 114 -0.44 -3.55 11.01
CA TYR A 114 -0.85 -2.49 10.09
C TYR A 114 -0.85 -1.15 10.80
N ALA A 115 -0.52 -0.10 10.05
CA ALA A 115 -0.57 1.29 10.49
C ALA A 115 -1.31 2.16 9.46
N THR A 116 -1.62 3.39 9.84
CA THR A 116 -2.06 4.45 8.95
C THR A 116 -1.19 5.70 9.17
N GLU A 117 -1.28 6.65 8.26
CA GLU A 117 -0.61 7.95 8.39
C GLU A 117 -1.58 9.03 8.89
N GLU A 118 -1.07 10.23 9.17
CA GLU A 118 -1.81 11.31 9.84
C GLU A 118 -3.12 11.70 9.14
N THR A 119 -3.17 11.64 7.80
CA THR A 119 -4.37 11.94 7.01
C THR A 119 -5.34 10.77 6.89
N LYS A 120 -4.94 9.58 7.37
CA LYS A 120 -5.73 8.33 7.36
C LYS A 120 -6.18 7.89 5.96
N GLN A 121 -5.46 8.31 4.92
CA GLN A 121 -5.77 8.03 3.52
C GLN A 121 -5.14 6.72 3.03
N SER A 122 -4.31 6.07 3.86
CA SER A 122 -3.65 4.83 3.48
C SER A 122 -3.46 3.87 4.65
N VAL A 123 -3.45 2.58 4.32
CA VAL A 123 -2.99 1.51 5.18
C VAL A 123 -1.57 1.13 4.79
N ILE A 124 -0.70 1.09 5.79
CA ILE A 124 0.72 0.75 5.70
C ILE A 124 0.92 -0.63 6.34
N PRO A 125 1.12 -1.70 5.57
CA PRO A 125 1.49 -3.00 6.11
C PRO A 125 2.90 -2.94 6.72
N ILE A 126 3.07 -3.51 7.91
CA ILE A 126 4.31 -3.45 8.69
C ILE A 126 4.90 -4.86 8.83
N GLY A 127 6.17 -5.01 8.48
CA GLY A 127 6.89 -6.28 8.58
C GLY A 127 7.22 -6.64 10.03
N ILE A 128 7.65 -7.89 10.25
CA ILE A 128 8.06 -8.36 11.59
C ILE A 128 9.24 -7.56 12.19
N ASN A 129 10.05 -6.93 11.33
CA ASN A 129 11.14 -6.04 11.71
C ASN A 129 10.68 -4.60 12.00
N GLY A 130 9.38 -4.32 11.96
CA GLY A 130 8.83 -2.98 12.16
C GLY A 130 8.90 -2.07 10.92
N ALA A 131 9.46 -2.54 9.80
CA ALA A 131 9.62 -1.71 8.60
C ALA A 131 8.29 -1.62 7.80
N PRO A 132 7.98 -0.43 7.24
CA PRO A 132 6.90 -0.30 6.25
C PRO A 132 7.17 -1.17 5.03
N MET A 133 6.16 -1.94 4.60
CA MET A 133 6.28 -2.86 3.46
C MET A 133 5.68 -2.28 2.18
N GLY A 134 4.77 -1.32 2.31
CA GLY A 134 4.14 -0.65 1.18
C GLY A 134 3.06 0.31 1.62
N VAL A 135 2.31 0.80 0.64
CA VAL A 135 1.18 1.70 0.81
C VAL A 135 -0.02 1.08 0.10
N VAL A 136 -1.19 1.10 0.73
CA VAL A 136 -2.48 0.77 0.13
C VAL A 136 -3.44 1.91 0.42
N LEU A 137 -3.88 2.62 -0.61
CA LEU A 137 -4.81 3.74 -0.43
C LEU A 137 -6.18 3.25 0.06
N CYS A 138 -6.76 4.03 0.97
CA CYS A 138 -8.10 3.81 1.47
C CYS A 138 -9.15 4.09 0.38
N MET A 139 -10.24 3.37 0.48
CA MET A 139 -11.45 3.60 -0.30
C MET A 139 -12.43 4.40 0.53
N HIS A 140 -13.06 5.39 -0.11
CA HIS A 140 -14.25 6.03 0.44
C HIS A 140 -15.45 5.09 0.26
N ILE A 141 -16.28 4.96 1.30
CA ILE A 141 -17.53 4.20 1.26
C ILE A 141 -18.62 5.16 1.72
N ASP A 142 -19.47 5.59 0.78
CA ASP A 142 -20.49 6.60 1.05
C ASP A 142 -21.66 6.07 1.92
N ASN A 143 -21.86 4.75 1.98
CA ASN A 143 -22.94 4.12 2.76
C ASN A 143 -22.40 2.97 3.62
N GLU A 144 -22.07 3.24 4.89
CA GLU A 144 -22.19 2.22 5.93
C GLU A 144 -23.67 2.13 6.30
N ASP A 145 -24.44 1.30 5.60
CA ASP A 145 -25.81 1.01 6.04
C ASP A 145 -25.70 0.30 7.41
N ASN A 146 -26.11 1.04 8.46
CA ASN A 146 -26.25 0.56 9.84
C ASN A 146 -27.30 -0.54 9.97
#